data_AF-A7FAN9-F1
#
_entry.id   AF-A7FAN9-F1
#
_cell.length_a   1.000
_cell.length_b   1.000
_cell.length_c   1.000
_cell.angle_alpha   90.00
_cell.angle_beta   90.00
_cell.angle_gamma   90.00
#
_symmetry.space_group_name_H-M   'P 1'
#
loop_
_entity.id
_entity.type
_entity.pdbx_description
1 polymer ?
#
loop_
_entity_poly.entity_id
_entity_poly.type
_entity_poly.pdbx_seq_one_letter_code
_entity_poly.pdbx_strand_id
1 'polypeptide(L)' 'MPFTDQEYFEVLDKNKTVKEAYENIKQICFDLQKQTNCPEEDLKEFLEFISRQWNK' A
#
# COMPACT_ATOMS: atom_id res chain seq x y z
N MET A 1 -18.70 -5.90 2.71
CA MET A 1 -18.66 -4.48 2.30
C MET A 1 -17.21 -4.06 2.36
N PRO A 2 -16.63 -3.47 1.30
CA PRO A 2 -15.31 -2.85 1.42
C PRO A 2 -15.42 -1.68 2.42
N PHE A 3 -14.36 -1.47 3.20
CA PHE A 3 -14.25 -0.25 3.99
C PHE A 3 -14.29 0.98 3.09
N THR A 4 -14.86 2.06 3.60
CA THR A 4 -14.75 3.40 3.02
C THR A 4 -13.34 3.98 3.27
N ASP A 5 -12.94 4.97 2.47
CA ASP A 5 -11.65 5.66 2.66
C ASP A 5 -11.50 6.20 4.09
N GLN A 6 -12.58 6.72 4.67
CA GLN A 6 -12.60 7.22 6.04
C GLN A 6 -12.31 6.10 7.05
N GLU A 7 -12.91 4.93 6.90
CA GLU A 7 -12.65 3.80 7.80
C GLU A 7 -11.21 3.28 7.67
N TYR A 8 -10.59 3.33 6.49
CA TYR A 8 -9.17 3.02 6.33
C TYR A 8 -8.28 4.00 7.10
N PHE A 9 -8.56 5.31 7.02
CA PHE A 9 -7.83 6.32 7.79
C PHE A 9 -8.02 6.13 9.29
N GLU A 10 -9.22 5.77 9.75
CA GLU A 10 -9.45 5.46 11.16
C GLU A 10 -8.64 4.26 11.65
N VAL A 11 -8.50 3.21 10.83
CA VAL A 11 -7.65 2.05 11.17
C VAL A 11 -6.19 2.45 11.26
N LEU A 12 -5.70 3.29 10.34
CA LEU A 12 -4.34 3.83 10.37
C LEU A 12 -4.10 4.64 11.65
N ASP A 13 -5.04 5.50 12.04
CA ASP A 13 -4.87 6.34 13.23
C ASP A 13 -5.03 5.58 14.54
N LYS A 14 -5.88 4.55 14.59
CA LYS A 14 -6.10 3.73 15.79
C LYS A 14 -5.03 2.67 16.00
N ASN A 15 -4.26 2.29 14.96
CA ASN A 15 -3.28 1.21 15.05
C ASN A 15 -1.89 1.66 14.56
N LYS A 16 -0.97 1.83 15.51
CA LYS A 16 0.42 2.25 15.25
C LYS A 16 1.16 1.32 14.29
N THR A 17 1.01 0.00 14.44
CA THR A 17 1.67 -0.98 13.54
C THR A 17 1.16 -0.86 12.12
N VAL A 18 -0.16 -0.67 11.94
CA VAL A 18 -0.75 -0.49 10.61
C VAL A 18 -0.29 0.82 9.99
N LYS A 19 -0.19 1.90 10.77
CA LYS A 19 0.35 3.19 10.33
C LYS A 19 1.80 3.10 9.85
N GLU A 20 2.65 2.45 10.64
CA GLU A 20 4.05 2.25 10.28
C GLU A 20 4.19 1.40 9.01
N ALA A 21 3.40 0.33 8.86
CA ALA A 21 3.38 -0.48 7.66
C ALA A 21 2.95 0.33 6.43
N TYR A 22 1.91 1.17 6.55
CA TYR A 22 1.45 2.05 5.47
C TYR A 22 2.53 3.03 5.01
N GLU A 23 3.18 3.74 5.93
CA GLU A 23 4.25 4.68 5.59
C GLU A 23 5.45 3.97 4.95
N ASN A 24 5.80 2.77 5.43
CA ASN A 24 6.87 1.97 4.83
C ASN A 24 6.52 1.53 3.40
N ILE A 25 5.31 1.00 3.17
CA ILE A 25 4.84 0.60 1.84
C ILE A 25 4.85 1.80 0.89
N LYS A 26 4.37 2.96 1.36
CA LYS A 26 4.36 4.21 0.59
C LYS A 26 5.76 4.63 0.16
N GLN A 27 6.74 4.61 1.07
CA GLN A 27 8.13 4.92 0.73
C GLN A 27 8.71 3.92 -0.28
N ILE A 28 8.47 2.62 -0.09
CA ILE A 28 8.92 1.57 -1.03
C ILE A 28 8.36 1.81 -2.43
N CYS A 29 7.06 2.11 -2.56
CA CYS A 29 6.46 2.39 -3.86
C CYS A 29 7.07 3.63 -4.53
N PHE A 30 7.34 4.69 -3.76
CA PHE A 30 7.97 5.90 -4.27
C PHE A 30 9.41 5.67 -4.74
N ASP A 31 10.18 4.91 -3.98
CA ASP A 31 11.56 4.54 -4.34
C ASP A 31 11.58 3.62 -5.55
N LEU A 32 10.66 2.65 -5.62
CA LEU A 32 10.51 1.77 -6.78
C LEU A 32 10.20 2.59 -8.03
N GLN A 33 9.24 3.52 -7.95
CA GLN A 33 8.90 4.42 -9.04
C GLN A 33 10.12 5.21 -9.52
N LYS A 34 10.92 5.77 -8.60
CA LYS A 34 12.12 6.51 -8.95
C LYS A 34 13.19 5.67 -9.63
N GLN A 35 13.34 4.41 -9.22
CA GLN A 35 14.36 3.51 -9.75
C GLN A 35 13.99 2.94 -11.12
N THR A 36 12.71 2.62 -11.33
CA THR A 36 12.24 1.98 -12.57
C THR A 36 11.62 2.96 -13.55
N ASN A 37 11.28 4.17 -13.09
CA ASN A 37 10.50 5.18 -13.82
C ASN A 37 9.13 4.64 -14.29
N CYS A 38 8.58 3.65 -13.57
CA CYS A 38 7.30 3.05 -13.92
C CYS A 38 6.14 4.03 -13.64
N PRO A 39 5.05 3.96 -14.42
CA PRO A 39 3.83 4.70 -14.13
C PRO A 39 3.21 4.25 -12.81
N GLU A 40 2.33 5.09 -12.26
CA GLU A 40 1.59 4.80 -11.03
C GLU A 40 0.68 3.56 -11.16
N GLU A 41 0.18 3.30 -12.37
CA GLU A 41 -0.64 2.12 -12.69
C GLU A 41 0.11 0.82 -12.40
N ASP A 42 1.39 0.74 -12.79
CA ASP A 42 2.23 -0.44 -12.54
C ASP A 42 2.47 -0.66 -11.04
N LEU A 43 2.59 0.42 -10.25
CA LEU A 43 2.71 0.30 -8.79
C LEU A 43 1.44 -0.27 -8.17
N LYS A 44 0.27 0.17 -8.66
CA LYS A 44 -1.02 -0.35 -8.21
C LYS A 44 -1.14 -1.84 -8.55
N GLU A 45 -0.82 -2.23 -9.79
CA GLU A 45 -0.85 -3.64 -10.21
C GLU A 45 0.13 -4.49 -9.41
N PHE A 46 1.31 -3.96 -9.08
CA PHE A 46 2.30 -4.63 -8.24
C PHE A 46 1.77 -4.87 -6.82
N LEU A 47 1.16 -3.85 -6.19
CA LEU A 47 0.55 -3.98 -4.87
C LEU A 47 -0.60 -5.01 -4.87
N GLU A 48 -1.45 -4.99 -5.90
CA GLU A 48 -2.47 -6.01 -6.10
C GLU A 48 -1.86 -7.41 -6.27
N PHE A 49 -0.79 -7.54 -7.06
CA PHE A 49 -0.09 -8.81 -7.27
C PHE A 49 0.44 -9.39 -5.95
N ILE A 50 1.11 -8.57 -5.13
CA ILE A 50 1.61 -8.96 -3.80
C ILE A 50 0.46 -9.43 -2.91
N SER A 51 -0.63 -8.67 -2.84
CA SER A 51 -1.77 -9.01 -2.00
C SER A 51 -2.37 -10.38 -2.33
N ARG A 52 -2.34 -10.78 -3.62
CA ARG A 52 -2.80 -12.09 -4.09
C ARG A 52 -1.86 -13.24 -3.74
N GLN A 53 -0.60 -12.96 -3.41
CA GLN A 53 0.36 -13.99 -3.00
C GLN A 53 0.32 -14.28 -1.50
N TRP A 54 -0.31 -13.45 -0.66
CA TRP A 54 -0.27 -13.60 0.80
C TRP A 54 -0.83 -14.92 1.34
N ASN A 55 -1.72 -15.58 0.59
CA ASN A 55 -2.34 -16.85 0.98
C ASN A 55 -1.89 -18.04 0.13
N LYS A 56 -0.80 -17.91 -0.64
CA LYS A 56 -0.17 -19.02 -1.35
C LYS A 56 0.99 -19.58 -0.54
#